data_AF-A0A3D4PM10-F1
#
_entry.id   AF-A0A3D4PM10-F1
#
_cell.length_a   1.000
_cell.length_b   1.000
_cell.length_c   1.000
_cell.angle_alpha   90.00
_cell.angle_beta   90.00
_cell.angle_gamma   90.00
#
_symmetry.space_group_name_H-M   'P 1'
#
loop_
_entity.id
_entity.type
_entity.pdbx_description
1 polymer ?
#
loop_
_entity_poly.entity_id
_entity_poly.type
_entity_poly.pdbx_seq_one_letter_code
_entity_poly.pdbx_strand_id
1 'polypeptide(L)' 'YPAYQKYLLSSNAVDFDDLLLHVVHLFEENDEIRSQYDDRYQYVLVDEYQDTNEAQYRIVRALSQNSRNLSVTGDPD' A
#
# COMPACT_ATOMS: atom_id res chain seq x y z
N TYR A 1 20.38 -9.94 1.46
CA TYR A 1 19.20 -9.18 0.97
C TYR A 1 19.49 -8.42 -0.32
N PRO A 2 20.51 -7.52 -0.44
CA PRO A 2 20.69 -6.72 -1.67
C PRO A 2 20.97 -7.51 -2.95
N ALA A 3 21.70 -8.62 -2.85
CA ALA A 3 21.97 -9.49 -4.00
C ALA A 3 20.71 -10.20 -4.52
N TYR A 4 19.79 -10.57 -3.63
CA TYR A 4 18.51 -11.17 -3.98
C TYR A 4 17.60 -10.16 -4.70
N GLN A 5 17.49 -8.95 -4.15
CA GLN A 5 16.74 -7.86 -4.79
C GLN A 5 17.31 -7.51 -6.17
N LYS A 6 18.65 -7.50 -6.32
CA LYS A 6 19.29 -7.31 -7.63
C LYS A 6 18.94 -8.41 -8.63
N TYR A 7 18.84 -9.67 -8.17
CA TYR A 7 18.46 -10.80 -9.01
C TYR A 7 17.02 -10.68 -9.50
N LEU A 8 16.08 -10.37 -8.60
CA LEU A 8 14.67 -10.13 -8.95
C LEU A 8 14.53 -9.03 -9.99
N LEU A 9 15.18 -7.88 -9.76
CA LEU A 9 15.16 -6.75 -10.68
C LEU A 9 15.72 -7.14 -12.06
N SER A 10 16.86 -7.85 -12.10
CA SER A 10 17.45 -8.31 -13.36
C SER A 10 16.59 -9.32 -14.12
N SER A 11 15.67 -9.99 -13.40
CA SER A 11 14.74 -10.96 -13.95
C SER A 11 13.36 -10.35 -14.26
N ASN A 12 13.18 -9.04 -14.06
CA ASN A 12 11.88 -8.37 -14.12
C ASN A 12 10.80 -9.09 -13.28
N ALA A 13 11.19 -9.55 -12.10
CA ALA A 13 10.36 -10.29 -11.16
C ALA A 13 10.18 -9.49 -9.86
N VAL A 14 9.10 -9.79 -9.15
CA VAL A 14 8.76 -9.23 -7.84
C VAL A 14 8.27 -10.37 -6.95
N ASP A 15 8.56 -10.29 -5.65
CA ASP A 15 7.92 -11.15 -4.66
C ASP A 15 6.73 -10.47 -3.97
N PHE A 16 6.12 -11.13 -2.97
CA PHE A 16 4.91 -10.62 -2.33
C PHE A 16 5.14 -9.33 -1.53
N ASP A 17 6.30 -9.17 -0.91
CA ASP A 17 6.62 -7.96 -0.15
C ASP A 17 6.89 -6.80 -1.12
N ASP A 18 7.55 -7.09 -2.26
CA ASP A 18 7.81 -6.11 -3.30
C ASP A 18 6.50 -5.53 -3.88
N LEU A 19 5.44 -6.34 -4.02
CA LEU A 19 4.13 -5.85 -4.47
C LEU A 19 3.59 -4.73 -3.57
N LEU A 20 3.77 -4.84 -2.26
CA LEU A 20 3.34 -3.81 -1.31
C LEU A 20 4.29 -2.62 -1.32
N LEU A 21 5.60 -2.87 -1.22
CA LEU A 21 6.61 -1.82 -1.10
C LEU A 21 6.68 -0.95 -2.37
N HIS A 22 6.55 -1.53 -3.56
CA HIS A 22 6.52 -0.75 -4.80
C HIS A 22 5.31 0.17 -4.88
N VAL A 23 4.13 -0.25 -4.38
CA VAL A 23 2.95 0.62 -4.33
C VAL A 23 3.15 1.75 -3.33
N VAL A 24 3.73 1.45 -2.16
CA VAL A 24 4.08 2.48 -1.17
C VAL A 24 5.02 3.52 -1.80
N HIS A 25 6.11 3.08 -2.43
CA HIS A 25 7.05 3.99 -3.10
C HIS A 25 6.38 4.81 -4.21
N LEU A 26 5.53 4.17 -5.01
CA LEU A 26 4.79 4.86 -6.07
C LEU A 26 3.91 5.98 -5.53
N PHE A 27 3.19 5.74 -4.43
CA PHE A 27 2.33 6.76 -3.82
C PHE A 27 3.10 7.86 -3.10
N GLU A 28 4.31 7.60 -2.62
CA GLU A 28 5.16 8.60 -1.96
C GLU A 28 5.94 9.46 -2.95
N GLU A 29 6.34 8.90 -4.07
CA GLU A 29 7.15 9.59 -5.08
C GLU A 29 6.28 10.27 -6.15
N ASN A 30 5.00 9.87 -6.28
CA ASN A 30 4.10 10.40 -7.30
C ASN A 30 2.73 10.79 -6.73
N ASP A 31 2.61 12.06 -6.34
CA ASP A 31 1.38 12.63 -5.80
C ASP A 31 0.20 12.65 -6.77
N GLU A 32 0.46 12.73 -8.08
CA GLU A 32 -0.59 12.71 -9.11
C GLU A 32 -1.23 11.32 -9.19
N ILE A 33 -0.41 10.26 -9.25
CA ILE A 33 -0.88 8.88 -9.23
C ILE A 33 -1.61 8.59 -7.92
N ARG A 34 -1.01 8.95 -6.76
CA ARG A 34 -1.67 8.82 -5.45
C ARG A 34 -3.05 9.49 -5.47
N SER A 35 -3.14 10.75 -5.88
CA SER A 35 -4.41 11.51 -5.90
C SER A 35 -5.43 10.88 -6.84
N GLN A 36 -5.01 10.38 -8.01
CA GLN A 36 -5.90 9.68 -8.93
C GLN A 36 -6.56 8.46 -8.27
N TYR A 37 -5.80 7.71 -7.46
CA TYR A 37 -6.31 6.54 -6.76
C TYR A 37 -7.14 6.88 -5.52
N ASP A 38 -6.78 7.90 -4.75
CA ASP A 38 -7.59 8.45 -3.65
C ASP A 38 -8.96 8.92 -4.19
N ASP A 39 -8.95 9.72 -5.27
CA ASP A 39 -10.15 10.23 -5.95
C ASP A 39 -11.03 9.10 -6.52
N ARG A 40 -10.42 7.98 -6.93
CA ARG A 40 -11.13 6.79 -7.40
C ARG A 40 -11.73 5.97 -6.25
N TYR A 41 -11.00 5.77 -5.16
CA TYR A 41 -11.39 4.94 -4.04
C TYR A 41 -11.91 5.78 -2.87
N GLN A 42 -13.02 6.47 -3.13
CA GLN A 42 -13.63 7.43 -2.20
C GLN A 42 -14.09 6.83 -0.87
N TYR A 43 -14.22 5.51 -0.78
CA TYR A 43 -14.58 4.76 0.42
C TYR A 43 -13.67 3.54 0.50
N VAL A 44 -12.92 3.42 1.60
CA VAL A 44 -11.98 2.33 1.82
C VAL A 44 -12.45 1.54 3.04
N LEU A 45 -12.63 0.23 2.85
CA LEU A 45 -12.95 -0.70 3.93
C LEU A 45 -11.78 -1.66 4.11
N VAL A 46 -11.30 -1.80 5.34
CA VAL A 46 -10.25 -2.75 5.70
C VAL A 46 -10.77 -3.67 6.79
N ASP A 47 -10.72 -4.96 6.52
CA ASP A 47 -11.06 -6.01 7.47
C ASP A 47 -9.78 -6.60 8.07
N GLU A 48 -9.89 -7.29 9.20
CA GLU A 48 -8.75 -7.89 9.94
C GLU A 48 -7.60 -6.89 10.16
N TYR A 49 -7.95 -5.66 10.55
CA TYR A 49 -6.98 -4.57 10.65
C TYR A 49 -5.89 -4.81 11.71
N GLN A 50 -6.14 -5.67 12.70
CA GLN A 50 -5.15 -6.09 13.70
C GLN A 50 -3.93 -6.79 13.09
N ASP A 51 -4.09 -7.44 11.92
CA ASP A 51 -3.02 -8.16 11.22
C ASP A 51 -2.31 -7.30 10.17
N THR A 52 -2.66 -6.02 10.06
CA THR A 52 -2.10 -5.10 9.06
C THR A 52 -0.66 -4.72 9.41
N ASN A 53 0.25 -4.89 8.44
CA ASN A 53 1.64 -4.45 8.56
C ASN A 53 1.84 -2.98 8.12
N GLU A 54 3.03 -2.43 8.38
CA GLU A 54 3.36 -1.02 8.08
C GLU A 54 3.18 -0.65 6.60
N ALA A 55 3.52 -1.55 5.67
CA ALA A 55 3.36 -1.27 4.24
C ALA A 55 1.88 -1.17 3.85
N GLN A 56 1.06 -2.13 4.32
CA GLN A 56 -0.39 -2.12 4.12
C GLN A 56 -1.03 -0.87 4.73
N TYR A 57 -0.62 -0.49 5.96
CA TYR A 57 -1.05 0.75 6.60
C TYR A 57 -0.76 1.98 5.75
N ARG A 58 0.47 2.10 5.22
CA ARG A 58 0.88 3.23 4.38
C ARG A 58 0.06 3.31 3.08
N ILE A 59 -0.26 2.17 2.48
CA ILE A 59 -1.14 2.11 1.30
C ILE A 59 -2.54 2.62 1.65
N VAL A 60 -3.17 2.07 2.69
CA VAL A 60 -4.52 2.46 3.12
C VAL A 60 -4.57 3.95 3.45
N ARG A 61 -3.54 4.47 4.15
CA ARG A 61 -3.42 5.88 4.48
C ARG A 61 -3.25 6.76 3.25
N ALA A 62 -2.48 6.32 2.25
CA ALA A 62 -2.29 7.06 1.00
C ALA A 62 -3.59 7.17 0.18
N LEU A 63 -4.46 6.17 0.25
CA LEU A 63 -5.74 6.11 -0.45
C LEU A 63 -6.89 6.88 0.25
N SER A 64 -6.62 7.47 1.42
CA SER A 64 -7.66 8.11 2.25
C SER A 64 -7.24 9.50 2.76
N GLN A 65 -6.39 10.20 2.00
CA GLN A 65 -5.90 11.53 2.36
C GLN A 65 -6.89 12.64 1.97
N ASN A 66 -7.38 12.62 0.72
CA ASN A 66 -8.35 13.57 0.20
C ASN A 66 -9.73 13.20 0.73
N SER A 67 -10.13 11.94 0.56
CA SER A 67 -11.41 11.41 1.04
C SER A 67 -11.21 10.55 2.28
N ARG A 68 -11.51 11.13 3.45
CA ARG A 68 -11.31 10.50 4.77
C ARG A 68 -12.37 9.45 5.13
N ASN A 69 -12.93 8.74 4.15
CA ASN A 69 -13.96 7.73 4.36
C ASN A 69 -13.33 6.34 4.52
N LEU A 70 -12.47 6.20 5.52
CA LEU A 70 -11.85 4.94 5.90
C LEU A 70 -12.67 4.28 7.01
N SER A 71 -13.10 3.04 6.79
CA SER A 71 -13.71 2.18 7.80
C SER A 71 -12.84 0.95 8.00
N VAL A 72 -12.39 0.72 9.23
CA VAL A 72 -11.59 -0.45 9.57
C VAL A 72 -12.34 -1.33 10.58
N THR A 73 -12.18 -2.64 10.46
CA THR A 73 -12.72 -3.64 11.39
C THR A 73 -11.61 -4.62 11.74
N GLY A 74 -11.63 -5.11 12.97
CA GLY A 74 -10.63 -6.02 13.49
C GLY A 74 -10.87 -6.34 14.96
N ASP A 75 -10.38 -7.48 15.41
CA ASP A 75 -10.46 -7.92 16.81
C ASP A 75 -9.04 -7.98 17.40
N PRO A 76 -8.73 -7.24 18.48
CA PRO A 76 -7.41 -7.24 19.10
C PRO A 76 -7.13 -8.45 20.01
N ASP A 77 -8.11 -9.33 20.25
CA ASP A 77 -8.01 -10.48 21.17
C ASP A 77 -7.17 -11.67 20.64
#